data_AF-A0A7Z7BYR5-F1
#
_entry.id   AF-A0A7Z7BYR5-F1
#
_cell.length_a   1.000
_cell.length_b   1.000
_cell.length_c   1.000
_cell.angle_alpha   90.00
_cell.angle_beta   90.00
_cell.angle_gamma   90.00
#
_symmetry.space_group_name_H-M   'P 1'
#
loop_
_entity.id
_entity.type
_entity.pdbx_description
1 polymer ?
#
loop_
_entity_poly.entity_id
_entity_poly.type
_entity_poly.pdbx_seq_one_letter_code
_entity_poly.pdbx_strand_id
1 'polypeptide(L)'
;MSATPAHSAAIDELRALPELSWGQTALLSCLERLRSGGPTSAEEVTVVDAWAFDDGFCVVYGSPWGPTAGLPVTATGEQYSGAYTDQPTAEEFGTDIADFSIAEPLGRVADGLVFDAGGVGWWGDPPFSRRVS
;
A
#
# COMPACT_ATOMS: atom_id res chain seq x y z
N MET A 1 -10.81 -6.38 13.34
CA MET A 1 -10.08 -5.43 14.20
C MET A 1 -10.39 -4.02 13.72
N SER A 2 -10.37 -3.01 14.59
CA SER A 2 -10.57 -1.62 14.18
C SER A 2 -9.30 -1.07 13.53
N ALA A 3 -9.43 -0.31 12.44
CA ALA A 3 -8.33 0.39 11.79
C ALA A 3 -7.51 1.21 12.80
N THR A 4 -6.19 1.28 12.60
CA THR A 4 -5.33 2.14 13.43
C THR A 4 -5.73 3.62 13.27
N PRO A 5 -5.38 4.51 14.22
CA PRO A 5 -5.63 5.95 14.06
C PRO A 5 -5.00 6.52 12.78
N ALA A 6 -3.78 6.07 12.43
CA ALA A 6 -3.10 6.48 11.20
C ALA A 6 -3.85 6.04 9.94
N HIS A 7 -4.34 4.80 9.93
CA HIS A 7 -5.14 4.27 8.82
C HIS A 7 -6.45 5.05 8.64
N SER A 8 -7.13 5.36 9.74
CA SER A 8 -8.38 6.12 9.70
C SER A 8 -8.14 7.55 9.23
N ALA A 9 -7.09 8.21 9.75
CA ALA A 9 -6.72 9.56 9.35
C ALA A 9 -6.37 9.65 7.84
N ALA A 10 -5.59 8.71 7.30
CA ALA A 10 -5.26 8.69 5.88
C ALA A 10 -6.51 8.55 4.97
N ILE A 11 -7.48 7.71 5.37
CA ILE A 11 -8.76 7.59 4.65
C ILE A 11 -9.55 8.89 4.72
N ASP A 12 -9.64 9.50 5.91
CA ASP A 12 -10.40 10.73 6.12
C ASP A 12 -9.79 11.92 5.35
N GLU A 13 -8.46 12.03 5.31
CA GLU A 13 -7.74 13.03 4.54
C GLU A 13 -8.03 12.91 3.04
N LEU A 14 -7.95 11.70 2.47
CA LEU A 14 -8.27 11.46 1.06
C LEU A 14 -9.74 11.78 0.76
N ARG A 15 -10.68 11.35 1.61
CA ARG A 15 -12.12 11.63 1.43
C ARG A 15 -12.48 13.11 1.54
N ALA A 16 -11.63 13.92 2.18
CA ALA A 16 -11.83 15.36 2.28
C ALA A 16 -11.41 16.13 1.01
N LEU A 17 -10.69 15.49 0.09
CA LEU A 17 -10.28 16.12 -1.17
C LEU A 17 -11.48 16.26 -2.13
N PRO A 18 -11.60 17.41 -2.82
CA PRO A 18 -12.72 17.64 -3.75
C PRO A 18 -12.62 16.78 -5.02
N GLU A 19 -11.39 16.47 -5.45
CA GLU A 19 -11.07 15.58 -6.57
C GLU A 19 -9.82 14.79 -6.23
N LEU A 20 -9.79 13.52 -6.60
CA LEU A 20 -8.65 12.62 -6.38
C LEU A 20 -7.87 12.44 -7.69
N SER A 21 -6.55 12.52 -7.60
CA SER A 21 -5.67 12.01 -8.66
C SER A 21 -5.79 10.49 -8.76
N TRP A 22 -5.27 9.91 -9.86
CA TRP A 22 -5.26 8.46 -10.04
C TRP A 22 -4.59 7.73 -8.86
N GLY A 23 -3.41 8.19 -8.42
CA GLY A 23 -2.70 7.61 -7.28
C GLY A 23 -3.45 7.76 -5.96
N GLN A 24 -4.17 8.87 -5.77
CA GLN A 24 -4.99 9.09 -4.57
C GLN A 24 -6.24 8.20 -4.55
N THR A 25 -6.89 8.01 -5.70
CA THR A 25 -8.00 7.07 -5.85
C THR A 25 -7.56 5.64 -5.56
N ALA A 26 -6.40 5.23 -6.11
CA ALA A 26 -5.83 3.92 -5.88
C ALA A 26 -5.47 3.69 -4.41
N LEU A 27 -4.83 4.69 -3.77
CA LEU A 27 -4.51 4.61 -2.35
C LEU A 27 -5.77 4.51 -1.49
N LEU A 28 -6.79 5.34 -1.76
CA LEU A 28 -8.05 5.30 -1.01
C LEU A 28 -8.68 3.91 -1.09
N SER A 29 -8.77 3.34 -2.29
CA SER A 29 -9.30 1.98 -2.50
C SER A 29 -8.50 0.93 -1.72
N CYS A 30 -7.17 0.99 -1.76
CA CYS A 30 -6.29 0.09 -1.01
C CYS A 30 -6.54 0.17 0.51
N LEU A 31 -6.59 1.38 1.07
CA LEU A 31 -6.82 1.59 2.49
C LEU A 31 -8.22 1.15 2.91
N GLU A 32 -9.25 1.43 2.11
CA GLU A 32 -10.61 0.97 2.39
C GLU A 32 -10.72 -0.55 2.35
N ARG A 33 -10.03 -1.19 1.40
CA ARG A 33 -9.96 -2.64 1.30
C ARG A 33 -9.33 -3.27 2.54
N LEU A 34 -8.15 -2.80 2.94
CA LEU A 34 -7.47 -3.23 4.18
C LEU A 34 -8.34 -3.03 5.42
N ARG A 35 -9.12 -1.95 5.48
CA ARG A 35 -10.06 -1.69 6.60
C ARG A 35 -11.23 -2.68 6.61
N SER A 36 -11.75 -3.04 5.44
CA SER A 36 -12.92 -3.92 5.32
C SER A 36 -12.63 -5.40 5.61
N GLY A 37 -11.36 -5.80 5.54
CA GLY A 37 -10.94 -7.19 5.54
C GLY A 37 -11.19 -7.84 4.16
N GLY A 38 -10.12 -8.34 3.55
CA GLY A 38 -10.16 -9.06 2.28
C GLY A 38 -10.42 -10.57 2.45
N PRO A 39 -10.27 -11.39 1.38
CA PRO A 39 -10.27 -12.84 1.49
C PRO A 39 -9.02 -13.40 2.19
N THR A 40 -8.00 -12.57 2.35
CA THR A 40 -6.71 -12.86 2.97
C THR A 40 -6.67 -12.37 4.42
N SER A 41 -5.56 -12.60 5.12
CA SER A 41 -5.32 -12.20 6.51
C SER A 41 -5.13 -10.69 6.70
N ALA A 42 -5.81 -9.86 5.90
CA ALA A 42 -5.74 -8.41 5.91
C ALA A 42 -6.05 -7.81 7.28
N GLU A 43 -6.84 -8.51 8.10
CA GLU A 43 -7.16 -8.12 9.47
C GLU A 43 -5.94 -8.08 10.41
N GLU A 44 -4.87 -8.82 10.09
CA GLU A 44 -3.64 -8.86 10.89
C GLU A 44 -2.64 -7.77 10.47
N VAL A 45 -2.89 -7.08 9.36
CA VAL A 45 -2.06 -5.97 8.86
C VAL A 45 -2.40 -4.67 9.57
N THR A 46 -1.37 -3.88 9.90
CA THR A 46 -1.52 -2.54 10.46
C THR A 46 -0.90 -1.50 9.53
N VAL A 47 -1.69 -0.53 9.08
CA VAL A 47 -1.16 0.61 8.32
C VAL A 47 -0.49 1.59 9.29
N VAL A 48 0.76 1.93 8.99
CA VAL A 48 1.63 2.83 9.78
C VAL A 48 1.69 4.22 9.15
N ASP A 49 1.93 4.30 7.84
CA ASP A 49 1.94 5.55 7.06
C ASP A 49 1.50 5.23 5.62
N ALA A 50 0.95 6.22 4.91
CA ALA A 50 0.59 6.06 3.51
C ALA A 50 0.53 7.41 2.80
N TRP A 51 0.93 7.44 1.53
CA TRP A 51 0.84 8.65 0.70
C TRP A 51 0.74 8.29 -0.77
N ALA A 52 0.12 9.17 -1.54
CA ALA A 52 0.02 9.05 -2.99
C ALA A 52 1.07 9.91 -3.70
N PHE A 53 1.33 9.58 -4.96
CA PHE A 53 2.05 10.40 -5.94
C PHE A 53 1.32 10.31 -7.29
N ASP A 54 1.79 11.02 -8.32
CA ASP A 54 1.03 11.24 -9.57
C ASP A 54 0.52 9.93 -10.21
N ASP A 55 1.36 8.89 -10.26
CA ASP A 55 1.11 7.62 -10.95
C ASP A 55 1.10 6.40 -10.01
N GLY A 56 0.87 6.61 -8.71
CA GLY A 56 0.85 5.51 -7.74
C GLY A 56 0.78 5.96 -6.30
N PHE A 57 1.19 5.07 -5.40
CA PHE A 57 1.16 5.33 -3.96
C PHE A 57 2.16 4.47 -3.20
N CYS A 58 2.31 4.78 -1.92
CA CYS A 58 3.11 3.99 -0.99
C CYS A 58 2.31 3.69 0.27
N VAL A 59 2.46 2.48 0.80
CA VAL A 59 1.96 2.08 2.12
C VAL A 59 3.12 1.52 2.94
N VAL A 60 3.27 2.04 4.16
CA VAL A 60 4.11 1.45 5.21
C VAL A 60 3.20 0.67 6.14
N TYR A 61 3.48 -0.62 6.32
CA TYR A 61 2.60 -1.51 7.08
C TYR A 61 3.38 -2.47 7.97
N GLY A 62 2.82 -2.76 9.14
CA GLY A 62 3.23 -3.88 9.98
C GLY A 62 2.45 -5.13 9.58
N SER A 63 3.13 -6.26 9.51
CA SER A 63 2.52 -7.58 9.32
C SER A 63 2.92 -8.50 10.48
N PRO A 64 2.10 -9.50 10.84
CA PRO A 64 2.47 -10.49 11.86
C PRO A 64 3.52 -11.49 11.37
N TRP A 65 3.82 -11.51 10.06
CA TRP A 65 4.71 -12.50 9.42
C TRP A 65 6.12 -11.97 9.16
N GLY A 66 6.43 -10.74 9.54
CA GLY A 66 7.72 -10.14 9.19
C GLY A 66 7.94 -8.74 9.76
N PRO A 67 8.98 -8.04 9.28
CA PRO A 67 9.25 -6.67 9.69
C PRO A 67 8.15 -5.71 9.21
N THR A 68 8.17 -4.48 9.73
CA THR A 68 7.48 -3.37 9.09
C THR A 68 8.05 -3.17 7.69
N ALA A 69 7.18 -3.15 6.69
CA ALA A 69 7.56 -3.04 5.29
C ALA A 69 6.99 -1.79 4.65
N GLY A 70 7.74 -1.23 3.71
CA GLY A 70 7.31 -0.14 2.84
C GLY A 70 7.12 -0.65 1.42
N LEU A 71 5.93 -0.42 0.86
CA LEU A 71 5.57 -0.84 -0.50
C LEU A 71 5.20 0.38 -1.35
N PRO A 72 6.13 0.89 -2.17
CA PRO A 72 5.84 1.85 -3.22
C PRO A 72 5.41 1.11 -4.48
N VAL A 73 4.30 1.55 -5.07
CA VAL A 73 3.74 0.96 -6.30
C VAL A 73 3.40 2.06 -7.29
N THR A 74 3.65 1.80 -8.57
CA THR A 74 3.26 2.67 -9.68
C THR A 74 2.42 1.89 -10.68
N ALA A 75 1.62 2.60 -11.48
CA ALA A 75 0.83 2.03 -12.57
C ALA A 75 1.66 1.36 -13.69
N THR A 76 2.99 1.36 -13.59
CA THR A 76 3.92 0.78 -14.57
C THR A 76 5.04 -0.05 -13.95
N GLY A 77 5.06 -0.21 -12.62
CA GLY A 77 6.13 -0.90 -11.88
C GLY A 77 6.05 -2.42 -11.98
N GLU A 78 7.10 -3.15 -11.60
CA GLU A 78 7.09 -4.62 -11.62
C GLU A 78 6.00 -5.23 -10.72
N GLN A 79 5.59 -4.52 -9.66
CA GLN A 79 4.45 -4.92 -8.80
C GLN A 79 3.13 -4.97 -9.60
N TYR A 80 3.04 -4.20 -10.69
CA TYR A 80 1.94 -4.22 -11.65
C TYR A 80 1.92 -5.52 -12.47
N SER A 81 3.05 -6.20 -12.66
CA SER A 81 3.09 -7.48 -13.39
C SER A 81 2.38 -8.63 -12.66
N GLY A 82 2.08 -8.44 -11.36
CA GLY A 82 1.23 -9.31 -10.56
C GLY A 82 -0.24 -8.86 -10.48
N ALA A 83 -0.62 -7.73 -11.07
CA ALA A 83 -2.01 -7.30 -11.13
C ALA A 83 -2.80 -8.27 -12.03
N TYR A 84 -3.94 -8.75 -11.54
CA TYR A 84 -4.73 -9.79 -12.22
C TYR A 84 -5.60 -9.24 -13.36
N THR A 85 -5.53 -7.93 -13.62
CA THR A 85 -6.36 -7.19 -14.57
C THR A 85 -5.50 -6.46 -15.58
N ASP A 86 -5.77 -6.65 -16.88
CA ASP A 86 -5.15 -5.86 -17.95
C ASP A 86 -5.69 -4.42 -17.92
N GLN A 87 -4.83 -3.44 -17.61
CA GLN A 87 -5.19 -2.01 -17.47
C GLN A 87 -6.26 -1.73 -16.40
N PRO A 88 -5.98 -2.02 -15.12
CA PRO A 88 -6.93 -1.77 -14.04
C PRO A 88 -7.24 -0.27 -13.92
N THR A 89 -8.47 0.02 -13.53
CA THR A 89 -8.82 1.31 -12.93
C THR A 89 -7.98 1.55 -11.66
N ALA A 90 -7.93 2.80 -11.19
CA ALA A 90 -7.22 3.11 -9.95
C ALA A 90 -7.77 2.29 -8.76
N GLU A 91 -9.09 2.13 -8.70
CA GLU A 91 -9.80 1.40 -7.66
C GLU A 91 -9.46 -0.10 -7.67
N GLU A 92 -9.47 -0.73 -8.85
CA GLU A 92 -9.09 -2.14 -9.02
C GLU A 92 -7.63 -2.35 -8.63
N PHE A 93 -6.73 -1.47 -9.10
CA PHE A 93 -5.32 -1.52 -8.75
C PHE A 93 -5.11 -1.42 -7.23
N GLY A 94 -5.76 -0.48 -6.56
CA GLY A 94 -5.68 -0.34 -5.11
C GLY A 94 -6.18 -1.58 -4.35
N THR A 95 -7.27 -2.18 -4.82
CA THR A 95 -7.83 -3.41 -4.23
C THR A 95 -6.87 -4.59 -4.38
N ASP A 96 -6.30 -4.78 -5.58
CA ASP A 96 -5.37 -5.85 -5.86
C ASP A 96 -4.09 -5.74 -5.02
N ILE A 97 -3.53 -4.53 -4.87
CA ILE A 97 -2.37 -4.30 -4.01
C ILE A 97 -2.69 -4.62 -2.54
N ALA A 98 -3.87 -4.24 -2.05
CA ALA A 98 -4.28 -4.58 -0.70
C ALA A 98 -4.36 -6.10 -0.50
N ASP A 99 -5.05 -6.81 -1.38
CA ASP A 99 -5.33 -8.24 -1.22
C ASP A 99 -4.09 -9.12 -1.47
N PHE A 100 -3.27 -8.80 -2.47
CA PHE A 100 -2.22 -9.71 -2.97
C PHE A 100 -0.78 -9.26 -2.68
N SER A 101 -0.55 -8.00 -2.31
CA SER A 101 0.80 -7.54 -1.95
C SER A 101 0.94 -7.31 -0.45
N ILE A 102 -0.06 -6.67 0.17
CA ILE A 102 0.01 -6.24 1.57
C ILE A 102 -0.55 -7.30 2.52
N ALA A 103 -1.71 -7.87 2.19
CA ALA A 103 -2.42 -8.81 3.05
C ALA A 103 -1.94 -10.28 2.97
N GLU A 104 -0.90 -10.54 2.17
CA GLU A 104 -0.24 -11.84 2.10
C GLU A 104 1.08 -11.84 2.89
N PRO A 105 1.51 -13.01 3.42
CA PRO A 105 2.85 -13.15 3.98
C PRO A 105 3.91 -12.76 2.95
N LEU A 106 4.92 -11.99 3.36
CA LEU A 106 5.99 -11.47 2.49
C LEU A 106 6.71 -12.56 1.67
N GLY A 107 6.74 -13.81 2.14
CA GLY A 107 7.33 -14.93 1.43
C GLY A 107 8.77 -14.63 1.02
N ARG A 108 9.09 -14.82 -0.28
CA ARG A 108 10.43 -14.56 -0.83
C ARG A 108 10.79 -13.08 -0.93
N VAL A 109 9.80 -12.19 -0.87
CA VAL A 109 10.07 -10.73 -0.89
C VAL A 109 10.84 -10.32 0.36
N ALA A 110 10.63 -11.01 1.48
CA ALA A 110 11.34 -10.74 2.74
C ALA A 110 12.87 -10.81 2.59
N ASP A 111 13.39 -11.71 1.75
CA ASP A 111 14.82 -11.90 1.54
C ASP A 111 15.46 -10.76 0.72
N GLY A 112 14.64 -9.99 -0.01
CA GLY A 112 15.07 -8.89 -0.88
C GLY A 112 14.79 -7.49 -0.32
N LEU A 113 14.28 -7.37 0.91
CA LEU A 113 13.97 -6.06 1.49
C LEU A 113 15.24 -5.23 1.72
N VAL A 114 15.20 -3.97 1.31
CA VAL A 114 16.26 -3.00 1.60
C VAL A 114 15.86 -2.21 2.84
N PHE A 115 16.58 -2.43 3.95
CA PHE A 115 16.27 -1.77 5.22
C PHE A 115 16.84 -0.36 5.30
N ASP A 116 16.01 0.60 5.71
CA ASP A 116 16.46 1.94 6.06
C ASP A 116 16.98 2.03 7.51
N ALA A 117 17.49 3.21 7.90
CA ALA A 117 17.99 3.46 9.25
C ALA A 117 16.91 3.40 10.34
N GLY A 118 15.63 3.50 9.98
CA GLY A 118 14.48 3.35 10.87
C GLY A 118 14.01 1.91 11.02
N GLY A 119 14.60 0.97 10.28
CA GLY A 119 14.25 -0.46 10.31
C GLY A 119 13.05 -0.83 9.43
N VAL A 120 12.58 0.08 8.56
CA VAL A 120 11.56 -0.27 7.56
C VAL A 120 12.25 -1.02 6.41
N GLY A 121 11.76 -2.21 6.10
CA GLY A 121 12.21 -3.01 4.96
C GLY A 121 11.45 -2.63 3.71
N TRP A 122 12.11 -2.03 2.72
CA TRP A 122 11.45 -1.53 1.53
C TRP A 122 11.45 -2.56 0.39
N TRP A 123 10.31 -2.65 -0.31
CA TRP A 123 10.18 -3.42 -1.54
C TRP A 123 10.87 -2.67 -2.70
N GLY A 124 11.81 -3.33 -3.38
CA GLY A 124 12.55 -2.77 -4.52
C GLY A 124 13.79 -1.96 -4.11
N ASP A 125 14.32 -1.18 -5.05
CA ASP A 125 15.56 -0.42 -4.86
C ASP A 125 15.30 1.06 -4.46
N PRO A 126 15.71 1.51 -3.26
CA PRO A 126 15.56 2.91 -2.82
C PRO A 126 16.45 3.89 -3.62
N PRO A 127 16.14 5.22 -3.62
CA PRO A 127 15.23 5.91 -2.71
C PRO A 127 13.79 6.04 -3.21
N PHE A 128 12.84 5.82 -2.30
CA PHE A 128 11.41 6.02 -2.53
C PHE A 128 11.03 7.45 -2.13
N SER A 129 10.63 8.28 -3.08
CA SER A 129 10.35 9.68 -2.81
C SER A 129 8.95 9.87 -2.20
N ARG A 130 8.88 10.37 -0.96
CA ARG A 130 7.71 11.11 -0.48
C ARG A 130 7.72 12.47 -1.19
N ARG A 131 7.07 12.56 -2.36
CA ARG A 131 6.87 13.87 -2.99
C ARG A 131 5.81 14.60 -2.18
N VAL A 132 6.26 15.55 -1.37
CA VAL A 132 5.41 16.59 -0.80
C VAL A 132 4.99 17.47 -1.96
N SER A 133 3.75 17.34 -2.42
CA SER A 133 3.09 18.33 -3.26
C SER A 133 2.73 19.57 -2.44
#